data_AF-A0AAN5MFD7-F1
#
_entry.id   AF-A0AAN5MFD7-F1
#
_cell.length_a   1.000
_cell.length_b   1.000
_cell.length_c   1.000
_cell.angle_alpha   90.00
_cell.angle_beta   90.00
_cell.angle_gamma   90.00
#
_symmetry.space_group_name_H-M   'P 1'
#
loop_
_entity.id
_entity.type
_entity.pdbx_description
1 polymer ?
#
loop_
_entity_poly.entity_id
_entity_poly.type
_entity_poly.pdbx_seq_one_letter_code
_entity_poly.pdbx_strand_id
1 'polypeptide(L)'
;MNKTILSFVFILFTCETTAQSEHTLQSGREIKIENQDAEIKQGNIIPELILKNKDHDHKSHITFSKFNVDEDGLDINNSINAKHIITEVISDNESWINGNINITHNPASLLIINPNGIIIGNQFKITNTIKNNIVTGRMITEPDDWEDITAEQFESSGGNLIIYGADAHDNFNNTTLISRNIEIRKSKLYSDNLHIDIMLNTDGRYPYSPKISIDSDSEINAGLFSGNLTGVRLSNAGKITGNIDLRTTDSSIDNSGEMTGKSGKITYRGNFYFNGKDNTKYTNSDVFWSVDDHSIFDTGLKTVTIE
;
A
#
# COMPACT_ATOMS: atom_id res chain seq x y z
N MET A 1 -3.02 80.23 8.94
CA MET A 1 -3.42 79.03 8.16
C MET A 1 -2.37 77.95 8.36
N ASN A 2 -2.60 77.03 9.31
CA ASN A 2 -1.72 75.86 9.51
C ASN A 2 -2.21 74.73 8.61
N LYS A 3 -1.35 74.27 7.70
CA LYS A 3 -1.60 73.05 6.91
C LYS A 3 -1.00 71.86 7.65
N THR A 4 -1.87 71.05 8.24
CA THR A 4 -1.51 69.73 8.78
C THR A 4 -1.25 68.79 7.60
N ILE A 5 -0.03 68.29 7.46
CA ILE A 5 0.32 67.25 6.49
C ILE A 5 0.04 65.90 7.16
N LEU A 6 -0.90 65.15 6.59
CA LEU A 6 -1.26 63.81 7.01
C LEU A 6 -0.33 62.82 6.28
N SER A 7 0.65 62.25 6.99
CA SER A 7 1.47 61.16 6.45
C SER A 7 0.67 59.86 6.50
N PHE A 8 0.33 59.33 5.32
CA PHE A 8 -0.16 57.96 5.17
C PHE A 8 1.03 56.99 5.18
N VAL A 9 1.13 56.16 6.21
CA VAL A 9 2.03 55.01 6.24
C VAL A 9 1.33 53.88 5.49
N PHE A 10 1.83 53.53 4.30
CA PHE A 10 1.44 52.29 3.62
C PHE A 10 2.20 51.13 4.28
N ILE A 11 1.50 50.32 5.07
CA ILE A 11 1.98 49.00 5.49
C ILE A 11 1.74 48.06 4.32
N LEU A 12 2.81 47.73 3.59
CA LEU A 12 2.79 46.64 2.62
C LEU A 12 2.81 45.33 3.39
N PHE A 13 1.66 44.65 3.49
CA PHE A 13 1.62 43.24 3.83
C PHE A 13 2.13 42.47 2.61
N THR A 14 3.40 42.07 2.62
CA THR A 14 3.89 41.03 1.72
C THR A 14 3.38 39.70 2.25
N CYS A 15 2.31 39.19 1.67
CA CYS A 15 1.96 37.78 1.82
C CYS A 15 3.06 36.99 1.10
N GLU A 16 4.01 36.42 1.84
CA GLU A 16 4.92 35.43 1.28
C GLU A 16 4.08 34.20 0.92
N THR A 17 3.59 34.19 -0.32
CA THR A 17 3.12 32.96 -0.95
C THR A 17 4.38 32.16 -1.27
N THR A 18 4.79 31.32 -0.32
CA THR A 18 5.86 30.36 -0.55
C THR A 18 5.42 29.42 -1.68
N ALA A 19 6.17 29.42 -2.78
CA ALA A 19 5.81 28.66 -3.96
C ALA A 19 5.79 27.15 -3.62
N GLN A 20 4.60 26.55 -3.64
CA GLN A 20 4.43 25.10 -3.61
C GLN A 20 5.12 24.49 -4.83
N SER A 21 5.80 23.35 -4.64
CA SER A 21 6.54 22.69 -5.71
C SER A 21 5.61 21.75 -6.47
N GLU A 22 5.49 21.97 -7.79
CA GLU A 22 4.56 21.25 -8.67
C GLU A 22 5.24 20.83 -9.97
N HIS A 23 4.82 19.68 -10.51
CA HIS A 23 5.28 19.16 -11.78
C HIS A 23 4.15 18.42 -12.51
N THR A 24 3.93 18.78 -13.77
CA THR A 24 2.99 18.10 -14.68
C THR A 24 3.72 17.02 -15.47
N LEU A 25 3.24 15.79 -15.36
CA LEU A 25 3.76 14.60 -16.03
C LEU A 25 3.30 14.53 -17.49
N GLN A 26 3.88 13.63 -18.29
CA GLN A 26 3.54 13.49 -19.71
C GLN A 26 2.06 13.15 -19.96
N SER A 27 1.44 12.40 -19.05
CA SER A 27 0.02 12.06 -19.09
C SER A 27 -0.91 13.23 -18.77
N GLY A 28 -0.38 14.36 -18.32
CA GLY A 28 -1.13 15.50 -17.79
C GLY A 28 -1.52 15.35 -16.32
N ARG A 29 -1.19 14.23 -15.66
CA ARG A 29 -1.27 14.09 -14.19
C ARG A 29 -0.19 14.93 -13.52
N GLU A 30 -0.33 15.17 -12.23
CA GLU A 30 0.54 16.10 -11.50
C GLU A 30 1.12 15.47 -10.24
N ILE A 31 2.32 15.94 -9.88
CA ILE A 31 2.91 15.82 -8.55
C ILE A 31 2.88 17.22 -7.96
N LYS A 32 2.18 17.41 -6.84
CA LYS A 32 2.05 18.71 -6.16
C LYS A 32 2.27 18.56 -4.66
N ILE A 33 3.36 19.16 -4.19
CA ILE A 33 3.87 19.09 -2.81
C ILE A 33 3.28 20.23 -1.97
N GLU A 34 2.85 19.92 -0.76
CA GLU A 34 2.17 20.85 0.16
C GLU A 34 3.05 21.33 1.33
N ASN A 35 4.19 20.67 1.59
CA ASN A 35 5.16 21.09 2.61
C ASN A 35 6.53 21.47 2.00
N GLN A 36 7.49 21.85 2.85
CA GLN A 36 8.82 22.30 2.44
C GLN A 36 9.89 21.20 2.53
N ASP A 37 9.47 19.96 2.77
CA ASP A 37 10.38 18.84 3.04
C ASP A 37 10.95 18.20 1.77
N ALA A 38 10.43 18.57 0.61
CA ALA A 38 10.97 18.21 -0.68
C ALA A 38 10.74 19.28 -1.75
N GLU A 39 11.37 19.11 -2.90
CA GLU A 39 11.03 19.80 -4.15
C GLU A 39 10.99 18.80 -5.30
N ILE A 40 10.10 19.01 -6.26
CA ILE A 40 10.07 18.26 -7.52
C ILE A 40 10.77 19.08 -8.60
N LYS A 41 11.68 18.45 -9.35
CA LYS A 41 12.32 19.02 -10.53
C LYS A 41 12.10 18.11 -11.73
N GLN A 42 12.01 18.73 -12.90
CA GLN A 42 12.17 18.01 -14.15
C GLN A 42 13.62 17.52 -14.23
N GLY A 43 13.85 16.21 -14.07
CA GLY A 43 15.11 15.59 -14.48
C GLY A 43 15.19 15.48 -16.00
N ASN A 44 16.30 14.97 -16.54
CA ASN A 44 16.50 14.92 -18.00
C ASN A 44 15.42 14.13 -18.75
N ILE A 45 14.87 13.08 -18.11
CA ILE A 45 13.80 12.23 -18.65
C ILE A 45 12.80 11.88 -17.53
N ILE A 46 13.33 11.47 -16.37
CA ILE A 46 12.54 11.09 -15.20
C ILE A 46 12.47 12.30 -14.24
N PRO A 47 11.30 12.68 -13.71
CA PRO A 47 11.22 13.70 -12.67
C PRO A 47 11.95 13.25 -11.40
N GLU A 48 12.56 14.21 -10.69
CA GLU A 48 13.32 13.95 -9.47
C GLU A 48 12.70 14.69 -8.28
N LEU A 49 12.25 13.94 -7.27
CA LEU A 49 11.80 14.42 -5.97
C LEU A 49 13.01 14.52 -5.03
N ILE A 50 13.46 15.73 -4.75
CA ILE A 50 14.64 15.98 -3.93
C ILE A 50 14.21 16.22 -2.48
N LEU A 51 14.60 15.29 -1.60
CA LEU A 51 14.33 15.41 -0.17
C LEU A 51 15.23 16.47 0.46
N LYS A 52 14.64 17.37 1.26
CA LYS A 52 15.34 18.50 1.90
C LYS A 52 15.53 18.30 3.40
N ASN A 53 14.53 17.73 4.05
CA ASN A 53 14.52 17.60 5.50
C ASN A 53 14.24 16.16 5.93
N LYS A 54 14.81 15.81 7.08
CA LYS A 54 14.41 14.65 7.87
C LYS A 54 14.40 15.03 9.35
N ASP A 55 13.56 14.38 10.13
CA ASP A 55 13.48 14.61 11.56
C ASP A 55 14.50 13.79 12.37
N HIS A 56 14.35 13.82 13.70
CA HIS A 56 15.23 13.14 14.64
C HIS A 56 15.16 11.60 14.55
N ASP A 57 14.03 11.06 14.07
CA ASP A 57 13.85 9.63 13.80
C ASP A 57 14.33 9.24 12.39
N HIS A 58 14.96 10.18 11.69
CA HIS A 58 15.42 10.02 10.30
C HIS A 58 14.29 9.79 9.29
N LYS A 59 13.11 10.35 9.56
CA LYS A 59 11.94 10.30 8.69
C LYS A 59 11.91 11.55 7.82
N SER A 60 11.68 11.37 6.52
CA SER A 60 11.34 12.47 5.61
C SER A 60 9.87 12.32 5.24
N HIS A 61 9.03 13.22 5.73
CA HIS A 61 7.59 13.19 5.49
C HIS A 61 7.21 14.29 4.51
N ILE A 62 6.69 13.89 3.35
CA ILE A 62 6.30 14.77 2.26
C ILE A 62 4.80 14.66 2.08
N THR A 63 4.10 15.78 2.25
CA THR A 63 2.66 15.86 2.01
C THR A 63 2.39 16.37 0.60
N PHE A 64 1.35 15.82 -0.03
CA PHE A 64 0.97 16.11 -1.40
C PHE A 64 -0.51 16.43 -1.49
N SER A 65 -0.88 17.34 -2.39
CA SER A 65 -2.26 17.40 -2.88
C SER A 65 -2.45 16.50 -4.09
N LYS A 66 -1.40 16.20 -4.85
CA LYS A 66 -1.43 15.19 -5.93
C LYS A 66 -0.12 14.43 -5.94
N PHE A 67 -0.20 13.11 -5.95
CA PHE A 67 0.98 12.24 -6.06
C PHE A 67 0.71 11.19 -7.14
N ASN A 68 1.35 11.34 -8.29
CA ASN A 68 1.22 10.43 -9.43
C ASN A 68 2.61 10.10 -9.97
N VAL A 69 2.73 8.94 -10.61
CA VAL A 69 3.95 8.49 -11.29
C VAL A 69 3.53 7.92 -12.64
N ASP A 70 4.05 8.53 -13.71
CA ASP A 70 3.84 8.07 -15.08
C ASP A 70 4.78 6.91 -15.43
N GLU A 71 4.67 6.39 -16.65
CA GLU A 71 5.48 5.27 -17.15
C GLU A 71 7.00 5.55 -17.07
N ASP A 72 7.42 6.80 -17.27
CA ASP A 72 8.83 7.20 -17.16
C ASP A 72 9.40 6.99 -15.75
N GLY A 73 8.54 6.91 -14.72
CA GLY A 73 8.92 6.72 -13.33
C GLY A 73 9.13 8.02 -12.54
N LEU A 74 9.71 7.87 -11.36
CA LEU A 74 10.06 8.93 -10.41
C LEU A 74 11.35 8.54 -9.69
N ASP A 75 12.35 9.43 -9.73
CA ASP A 75 13.52 9.32 -8.85
C ASP A 75 13.27 10.09 -7.55
N ILE A 76 13.51 9.45 -6.41
CA ILE A 76 13.49 10.10 -5.08
C ILE A 76 14.93 10.25 -4.60
N ASN A 77 15.45 11.48 -4.58
CA ASN A 77 16.80 11.78 -4.16
C ASN A 77 16.94 11.84 -2.65
N ASN A 78 17.48 10.76 -2.07
CA ASN A 78 17.71 10.61 -0.65
C ASN A 78 19.16 10.92 -0.24
N SER A 79 19.75 12.00 -0.76
CA SER A 79 21.10 12.45 -0.35
C SER A 79 21.19 12.87 1.13
N ILE A 80 20.07 13.25 1.74
CA ILE A 80 19.95 13.56 3.18
C ILE A 80 19.98 12.32 4.09
N ASN A 81 20.01 11.12 3.51
CA ASN A 81 20.09 9.84 4.22
C ASN A 81 18.95 9.67 5.23
N ALA A 82 17.71 9.88 4.80
CA ALA A 82 16.52 9.46 5.54
C ALA A 82 16.43 7.93 5.55
N LYS A 83 15.99 7.34 6.66
CA LYS A 83 15.76 5.90 6.78
C LYS A 83 14.35 5.51 6.35
N HIS A 84 13.41 6.43 6.54
CA HIS A 84 12.00 6.26 6.18
C HIS A 84 11.56 7.46 5.35
N ILE A 85 10.97 7.20 4.19
CA ILE A 85 10.41 8.22 3.30
C ILE A 85 8.91 7.99 3.28
N ILE A 86 8.15 9.01 3.65
CA ILE A 86 6.69 8.97 3.75
C ILE A 86 6.14 9.93 2.72
N THR A 87 5.37 9.42 1.77
CA THR A 87 4.61 10.24 0.81
C THR A 87 3.13 10.15 1.16
N GLU A 88 2.55 11.23 1.66
CA GLU A 88 1.15 11.26 2.11
C GLU A 88 0.33 12.22 1.24
N VAL A 89 -0.73 11.73 0.62
CA VAL A 89 -1.72 12.58 -0.05
C VAL A 89 -2.75 13.06 0.97
N ILE A 90 -2.83 14.38 1.17
CA ILE A 90 -3.71 15.02 2.16
C ILE A 90 -4.96 15.67 1.54
N SER A 91 -5.05 15.70 0.21
CA SER A 91 -6.24 16.15 -0.51
C SER A 91 -7.24 15.00 -0.73
N ASP A 92 -8.30 15.22 -1.52
CA ASP A 92 -9.26 14.19 -1.93
C ASP A 92 -8.90 13.50 -3.28
N ASN A 93 -7.68 13.71 -3.81
CA ASN A 93 -7.26 13.12 -5.08
C ASN A 93 -6.71 11.70 -4.89
N GLU A 94 -7.05 10.79 -5.83
CA GLU A 94 -6.41 9.47 -5.96
C GLU A 94 -4.99 9.57 -6.53
N SER A 95 -4.21 8.51 -6.32
CA SER A 95 -2.86 8.36 -6.88
C SER A 95 -2.85 7.33 -8.00
N TRP A 96 -2.17 7.65 -9.10
CA TRP A 96 -1.87 6.69 -10.17
C TRP A 96 -0.38 6.49 -10.30
N ILE A 97 0.07 5.25 -10.18
CA ILE A 97 1.49 4.89 -10.13
C ILE A 97 1.74 3.81 -11.20
N ASN A 98 2.23 4.23 -12.36
CA ASN A 98 2.38 3.38 -13.54
C ASN A 98 3.84 3.09 -13.92
N GLY A 99 4.81 3.72 -13.26
CA GLY A 99 6.24 3.55 -13.53
C GLY A 99 7.05 3.24 -12.28
N ASN A 100 8.36 3.11 -12.47
CA ASN A 100 9.29 2.79 -11.40
C ASN A 100 9.46 3.97 -10.43
N ILE A 101 9.34 3.72 -9.13
CA ILE A 101 9.80 4.64 -8.09
C ILE A 101 11.17 4.16 -7.63
N ASN A 102 12.20 4.95 -7.88
CA ASN A 102 13.59 4.61 -7.58
C ASN A 102 14.14 5.55 -6.50
N ILE A 103 14.59 5.01 -5.37
CA ILE A 103 15.33 5.81 -4.40
C ILE A 103 16.77 5.97 -4.90
N THR A 104 17.25 7.19 -5.11
CA THR A 104 18.65 7.43 -5.47
C THR A 104 19.49 7.75 -4.23
N HIS A 105 20.79 7.50 -4.33
CA HIS A 105 21.78 7.66 -3.25
C HIS A 105 21.61 6.63 -2.13
N ASN A 106 20.95 6.97 -1.02
CA ASN A 106 20.87 6.12 0.17
C ASN A 106 19.56 5.32 0.17
N PRO A 107 19.59 3.97 0.21
CA PRO A 107 18.38 3.16 0.33
C PRO A 107 17.58 3.51 1.59
N ALA A 108 16.26 3.45 1.50
CA ALA A 108 15.35 3.71 2.61
C ALA A 108 14.11 2.80 2.53
N SER A 109 13.35 2.73 3.61
CA SER A 109 11.99 2.20 3.59
C SER A 109 11.04 3.25 3.03
N LEU A 110 10.14 2.85 2.14
CA LEU A 110 9.20 3.74 1.46
C LEU A 110 7.76 3.48 1.90
N LEU A 111 7.06 4.55 2.28
CA LEU A 111 5.65 4.55 2.63
C LEU A 111 4.87 5.41 1.67
N ILE A 112 3.94 4.80 0.93
CA ILE A 112 3.06 5.50 0.01
C ILE A 112 1.65 5.47 0.59
N ILE A 113 1.13 6.63 0.98
CA ILE A 113 -0.14 6.79 1.66
C ILE A 113 -1.06 7.66 0.80
N ASN A 114 -2.19 7.11 0.37
CA ASN A 114 -3.28 7.90 -0.18
C ASN A 114 -4.63 7.35 0.28
N PRO A 115 -5.29 8.03 1.24
CA PRO A 115 -6.58 7.58 1.80
C PRO A 115 -7.72 7.53 0.76
N ASN A 116 -7.59 8.23 -0.36
CA ASN A 116 -8.61 8.26 -1.41
C ASN A 116 -8.51 7.08 -2.37
N GLY A 117 -7.35 6.41 -2.42
CA GLY A 117 -7.11 5.26 -3.27
C GLY A 117 -5.80 5.36 -4.06
N ILE A 118 -5.29 4.19 -4.44
CA ILE A 118 -4.07 4.04 -5.23
C ILE A 118 -4.35 3.07 -6.36
N ILE A 119 -4.04 3.49 -7.58
CA ILE A 119 -4.12 2.68 -8.79
C ILE A 119 -2.71 2.42 -9.30
N ILE A 120 -2.32 1.15 -9.34
CA ILE A 120 -1.02 0.67 -9.78
C ILE A 120 -1.14 0.10 -11.20
N GLY A 121 -0.25 0.55 -12.08
CA GLY A 121 -0.25 0.20 -13.50
C GLY A 121 0.88 -0.74 -13.94
N ASN A 122 1.06 -0.85 -15.26
CA ASN A 122 1.85 -1.88 -15.92
C ASN A 122 3.35 -1.85 -15.59
N GLN A 123 3.99 -0.68 -15.67
CA GLN A 123 5.44 -0.54 -15.46
C GLN A 123 5.80 -0.26 -13.98
N PHE A 124 4.84 -0.45 -13.06
CA PHE A 124 5.09 -0.24 -11.65
C PHE A 124 6.22 -1.12 -11.14
N LYS A 125 7.16 -0.49 -10.45
CA LYS A 125 8.21 -1.14 -9.68
C LYS A 125 8.66 -0.19 -8.59
N ILE A 126 9.20 -0.73 -7.50
CA ILE A 126 9.94 0.06 -6.52
C ILE A 126 11.37 -0.48 -6.46
N THR A 127 12.36 0.42 -6.55
CA THR A 127 13.79 0.05 -6.59
C THR A 127 14.61 0.80 -5.56
N ASN A 128 15.71 0.15 -5.15
CA ASN A 128 16.66 0.64 -4.16
C ASN A 128 16.01 0.97 -2.79
N THR A 129 15.03 0.16 -2.39
CA THR A 129 14.37 0.26 -1.09
C THR A 129 14.71 -0.92 -0.19
N ILE A 130 14.52 -0.73 1.12
CA ILE A 130 14.68 -1.80 2.12
C ILE A 130 13.36 -2.57 2.26
N LYS A 131 12.27 -1.84 2.50
CA LYS A 131 10.91 -2.33 2.63
C LYS A 131 9.94 -1.28 2.07
N ASN A 132 8.80 -1.73 1.55
CA ASN A 132 7.78 -0.85 1.00
C ASN A 132 6.45 -1.08 1.72
N ASN A 133 5.68 -0.01 1.98
CA ASN A 133 4.28 -0.15 2.32
C ASN A 133 3.42 0.75 1.43
N ILE A 134 2.33 0.21 0.91
CA ILE A 134 1.37 0.90 0.06
C ILE A 134 0.05 0.91 0.80
N VAL A 135 -0.45 2.10 1.14
CA VAL A 135 -1.49 2.29 2.14
C VAL A 135 -2.62 3.16 1.59
N THR A 136 -3.86 2.68 1.69
CA THR A 136 -5.05 3.45 1.25
C THR A 136 -5.92 3.94 2.42
N GLY A 137 -5.29 4.15 3.58
CA GLY A 137 -5.91 4.69 4.78
C GLY A 137 -5.24 5.97 5.24
N ARG A 138 -5.94 6.74 6.07
CA ARG A 138 -5.43 7.93 6.75
C ARG A 138 -4.61 7.49 7.95
N MET A 139 -3.38 8.00 8.09
CA MET A 139 -2.60 7.75 9.30
C MET A 139 -3.27 8.44 10.48
N ILE A 140 -3.61 7.68 11.53
CA ILE A 140 -4.26 8.19 12.74
C ILE A 140 -3.32 8.17 13.95
N THR A 141 -2.26 7.38 13.89
CA THR A 141 -1.22 7.29 14.91
C THR A 141 0.10 7.03 14.22
N GLU A 142 1.15 7.77 14.58
CA GLU A 142 2.48 7.49 14.07
C GLU A 142 2.95 6.11 14.55
N PRO A 143 3.56 5.29 13.68
CA PRO A 143 4.20 4.05 14.10
C PRO A 143 5.28 4.30 15.15
N ASP A 144 5.23 3.53 16.25
CA ASP A 144 6.30 3.49 17.25
C ASP A 144 7.56 2.79 16.69
N ASP A 145 7.37 1.85 15.75
CA ASP A 145 8.42 1.17 15.01
C ASP A 145 8.13 1.25 13.50
N TRP A 146 8.96 2.00 12.77
CA TRP A 146 8.83 2.21 11.34
C TRP A 146 9.24 1.01 10.48
N GLU A 147 9.78 -0.04 11.10
CA GLU A 147 9.99 -1.33 10.47
C GLU A 147 8.75 -2.24 10.59
N ASP A 148 7.84 -1.97 11.53
CA ASP A 148 6.64 -2.77 11.81
C ASP A 148 5.34 -1.96 11.68
N ILE A 149 5.06 -1.60 10.42
CA ILE A 149 3.87 -0.83 10.06
C ILE A 149 2.71 -1.80 9.79
N THR A 150 1.59 -1.57 10.49
CA THR A 150 0.40 -2.41 10.51
C THR A 150 -0.86 -1.60 10.23
N ALA A 151 -1.96 -2.28 9.92
CA ALA A 151 -3.25 -1.65 9.66
C ALA A 151 -3.82 -0.87 10.86
N GLU A 152 -3.36 -1.11 12.09
CA GLU A 152 -3.86 -0.44 13.31
C GLU A 152 -3.51 1.06 13.36
N GLN A 153 -2.46 1.47 12.65
CA GLN A 153 -2.02 2.87 12.58
C GLN A 153 -2.84 3.70 11.59
N PHE A 154 -3.77 3.07 10.86
CA PHE A 154 -4.51 3.70 9.77
C PHE A 154 -6.03 3.52 9.91
N GLU A 155 -6.77 4.52 9.46
CA GLU A 155 -8.21 4.48 9.33
C GLU A 155 -8.62 4.49 7.85
N SER A 156 -9.50 3.58 7.47
CA SER A 156 -10.04 3.52 6.11
C SER A 156 -11.03 4.66 5.84
N SER A 157 -10.71 5.55 4.91
CA SER A 157 -11.65 6.53 4.32
C SER A 157 -12.45 5.99 3.12
N GLY A 158 -12.27 4.71 2.76
CA GLY A 158 -12.97 4.07 1.66
C GLY A 158 -12.19 3.99 0.34
N GLY A 159 -10.96 4.51 0.30
CA GLY A 159 -10.06 4.37 -0.85
C GLY A 159 -9.65 2.92 -1.09
N ASN A 160 -9.65 2.53 -2.37
CA ASN A 160 -9.30 1.17 -2.80
C ASN A 160 -7.85 1.12 -3.30
N LEU A 161 -7.22 -0.04 -3.13
CA LEU A 161 -5.98 -0.38 -3.83
C LEU A 161 -6.31 -1.23 -5.06
N ILE A 162 -6.06 -0.69 -6.25
CA ILE A 162 -6.30 -1.39 -7.52
C ILE A 162 -4.96 -1.62 -8.21
N ILE A 163 -4.64 -2.87 -8.51
CA ILE A 163 -3.44 -3.28 -9.24
C ILE A 163 -3.89 -3.84 -10.58
N TYR A 164 -3.56 -3.14 -11.66
CA TYR A 164 -4.02 -3.45 -13.01
C TYR A 164 -2.88 -3.48 -14.02
N GLY A 165 -2.72 -4.61 -14.70
CA GLY A 165 -1.73 -4.77 -15.76
C GLY A 165 -0.28 -4.85 -15.31
N ALA A 166 0.04 -4.83 -14.02
CA ALA A 166 1.42 -4.84 -13.51
C ALA A 166 2.13 -6.13 -13.92
N ASP A 167 3.28 -6.08 -14.61
CA ASP A 167 4.03 -7.29 -15.03
C ASP A 167 5.56 -7.12 -14.93
N ALA A 168 6.04 -6.02 -14.33
CA ALA A 168 7.47 -5.82 -14.14
C ALA A 168 8.05 -6.81 -13.11
N HIS A 169 9.20 -7.41 -13.41
CA HIS A 169 9.89 -8.31 -12.49
C HIS A 169 10.31 -7.59 -11.20
N ASP A 170 10.17 -8.24 -10.04
CA ASP A 170 10.39 -7.71 -8.69
C ASP A 170 9.60 -6.41 -8.37
N ASN A 171 8.44 -6.20 -9.00
CA ASN A 171 7.61 -5.00 -8.82
C ASN A 171 7.12 -4.79 -7.38
N PHE A 172 6.95 -5.84 -6.60
CA PHE A 172 6.46 -5.79 -5.22
C PHE A 172 7.44 -6.40 -4.22
N ASN A 173 8.75 -6.36 -4.48
CA ASN A 173 9.70 -6.99 -3.57
C ASN A 173 9.68 -6.35 -2.16
N ASN A 174 9.57 -7.19 -1.13
CA ASN A 174 9.48 -6.79 0.29
C ASN A 174 8.41 -5.70 0.52
N THR A 175 7.21 -5.94 0.02
CA THR A 175 6.10 -4.98 0.04
C THR A 175 4.96 -5.45 0.94
N THR A 176 4.48 -4.53 1.78
CA THR A 176 3.21 -4.66 2.49
C THR A 176 2.13 -3.84 1.79
N LEU A 177 0.97 -4.43 1.57
CA LEU A 177 -0.23 -3.75 1.09
C LEU A 177 -1.20 -3.58 2.25
N ILE A 178 -1.52 -2.33 2.60
CA ILE A 178 -2.44 -1.99 3.71
C ILE A 178 -3.67 -1.32 3.13
N SER A 179 -4.77 -2.05 3.04
CA SER A 179 -6.00 -1.51 2.44
C SER A 179 -7.23 -2.19 3.03
N ARG A 180 -8.39 -1.53 2.90
CA ARG A 180 -9.67 -2.18 3.15
C ARG A 180 -10.08 -3.07 1.97
N ASN A 181 -9.78 -2.64 0.75
CA ASN A 181 -10.18 -3.32 -0.46
C ASN A 181 -9.01 -3.38 -1.43
N ILE A 182 -8.65 -4.60 -1.84
CA ILE A 182 -7.57 -4.86 -2.80
C ILE A 182 -8.15 -5.57 -4.01
N GLU A 183 -7.93 -5.01 -5.20
CA GLU A 183 -8.34 -5.61 -6.46
C GLU A 183 -7.11 -5.80 -7.36
N ILE A 184 -6.78 -7.06 -7.67
CA ILE A 184 -5.67 -7.44 -8.54
C ILE A 184 -6.25 -8.00 -9.83
N ARG A 185 -5.89 -7.37 -10.95
CA ARG A 185 -6.46 -7.67 -12.27
C ARG A 185 -5.41 -7.73 -13.34
N LYS A 186 -5.44 -8.77 -14.17
CA LYS A 186 -4.53 -8.93 -15.31
C LYS A 186 -3.07 -8.61 -14.95
N SER A 187 -2.64 -8.98 -13.74
CA SER A 187 -1.38 -8.53 -13.17
C SER A 187 -0.54 -9.71 -12.70
N LYS A 188 0.78 -9.62 -12.88
CA LYS A 188 1.78 -10.49 -12.28
C LYS A 188 2.57 -9.73 -11.23
N LEU A 189 2.40 -10.15 -9.98
CA LEU A 189 3.12 -9.61 -8.84
C LEU A 189 4.31 -10.52 -8.57
N TYR A 190 5.51 -9.95 -8.51
CA TYR A 190 6.75 -10.64 -8.18
C TYR A 190 7.34 -10.06 -6.91
N SER A 191 7.64 -10.93 -5.93
CA SER A 191 8.15 -10.53 -4.63
C SER A 191 8.92 -11.64 -3.92
N ASP A 192 9.94 -11.31 -3.13
CA ASP A 192 10.47 -12.25 -2.15
C ASP A 192 9.49 -12.37 -0.97
N ASN A 193 8.94 -11.25 -0.49
CA ASN A 193 7.98 -11.18 0.60
C ASN A 193 6.86 -10.19 0.27
N LEU A 194 5.65 -10.71 0.07
CA LEU A 194 4.44 -9.92 -0.10
C LEU A 194 3.56 -10.12 1.14
N HIS A 195 3.26 -9.03 1.84
CA HIS A 195 2.35 -9.03 2.98
C HIS A 195 1.08 -8.25 2.65
N ILE A 196 -0.08 -8.74 3.10
CA ILE A 196 -1.35 -8.01 3.05
C ILE A 196 -1.88 -7.83 4.46
N ASP A 197 -2.13 -6.58 4.84
CA ASP A 197 -2.81 -6.24 6.09
C ASP A 197 -4.11 -5.49 5.79
N ILE A 198 -5.19 -5.87 6.48
CA ILE A 198 -6.52 -5.36 6.19
C ILE A 198 -6.96 -4.36 7.25
N MET A 199 -7.28 -3.14 6.79
CA MET A 199 -7.84 -2.11 7.65
C MET A 199 -9.31 -2.37 7.99
N LEU A 200 -9.64 -2.17 9.26
CA LEU A 200 -11.00 -2.24 9.78
C LEU A 200 -11.67 -0.85 9.78
N ASN A 201 -13.00 -0.82 9.97
CA ASN A 201 -13.69 0.45 10.22
C ASN A 201 -13.64 0.77 11.73
N THR A 202 -13.55 2.05 12.08
CA THR A 202 -13.49 2.53 13.48
C THR A 202 -14.71 2.21 14.32
N ASP A 203 -15.88 1.99 13.69
CA ASP A 203 -17.13 1.72 14.42
C ASP A 203 -17.27 0.29 14.99
N GLY A 204 -16.32 -0.62 14.71
CA GLY A 204 -16.38 -2.04 15.15
C GLY A 204 -17.57 -2.83 14.60
N ARG A 205 -18.44 -2.18 13.80
CA ARG A 205 -19.54 -2.81 13.06
C ARG A 205 -19.01 -3.19 11.68
N TYR A 206 -19.52 -4.29 11.16
CA TYR A 206 -19.24 -4.81 9.81
C TYR A 206 -20.29 -4.33 8.79
N PRO A 207 -20.48 -3.02 8.48
CA PRO A 207 -21.54 -2.67 7.53
C PRO A 207 -21.23 -3.23 6.13
N TYR A 208 -19.94 -3.37 5.78
CA TYR A 208 -19.45 -4.02 4.57
C TYR A 208 -18.12 -4.74 4.84
N SER A 209 -18.04 -6.05 4.61
CA SER A 209 -16.82 -6.85 4.77
C SER A 209 -15.71 -6.36 3.83
N PRO A 210 -14.49 -6.07 4.34
CA PRO A 210 -13.29 -5.89 3.51
C PRO A 210 -13.16 -6.98 2.42
N LYS A 211 -12.63 -6.61 1.26
CA LYS A 211 -12.55 -7.52 0.11
C LYS A 211 -11.14 -7.57 -0.48
N ILE A 212 -10.70 -8.78 -0.79
CA ILE A 212 -9.54 -9.01 -1.66
C ILE A 212 -10.06 -9.80 -2.87
N SER A 213 -9.78 -9.33 -4.09
CA SER A 213 -10.08 -10.08 -5.31
C SER A 213 -8.87 -10.17 -6.22
N ILE A 214 -8.58 -11.39 -6.66
CA ILE A 214 -7.55 -11.73 -7.64
C ILE A 214 -8.26 -12.36 -8.83
N ASP A 215 -8.25 -11.71 -9.99
CA ASP A 215 -8.92 -12.23 -11.19
C ASP A 215 -8.16 -13.41 -11.83
N SER A 216 -8.83 -14.10 -12.76
CA SER A 216 -8.30 -15.30 -13.42
C SER A 216 -7.06 -15.04 -14.28
N ASP A 217 -6.83 -13.80 -14.68
CA ASP A 217 -5.71 -13.38 -15.51
C ASP A 217 -4.53 -12.89 -14.66
N SER A 218 -4.62 -13.02 -13.32
CA SER A 218 -3.62 -12.53 -12.38
C SER A 218 -2.78 -13.64 -11.76
N GLU A 219 -1.51 -13.32 -11.50
CA GLU A 219 -0.53 -14.19 -10.86
C GLU A 219 0.14 -13.45 -9.70
N ILE A 220 0.28 -14.13 -8.56
CA ILE A 220 1.14 -13.71 -7.45
C ILE A 220 2.27 -14.73 -7.35
N ASN A 221 3.48 -14.29 -7.61
CA ASN A 221 4.71 -15.06 -7.51
C ASN A 221 5.53 -14.50 -6.34
N ALA A 222 5.40 -15.13 -5.18
CA ALA A 222 6.04 -14.68 -3.95
C ALA A 222 6.97 -15.75 -3.37
N GLY A 223 8.10 -15.38 -2.78
CA GLY A 223 8.84 -16.29 -1.89
C GLY A 223 7.97 -16.68 -0.68
N LEU A 224 7.39 -15.66 -0.04
CA LEU A 224 6.35 -15.76 0.99
C LEU A 224 5.21 -14.78 0.67
N PHE A 225 3.98 -15.31 0.56
CA PHE A 225 2.74 -14.55 0.57
C PHE A 225 2.07 -14.68 1.94
N SER A 226 2.00 -13.58 2.67
CA SER A 226 1.48 -13.57 4.04
C SER A 226 0.42 -12.50 4.25
N GLY A 227 -0.35 -12.61 5.32
CA GLY A 227 -1.31 -11.56 5.63
C GLY A 227 -2.09 -11.74 6.92
N ASN A 228 -2.60 -10.61 7.42
CA ASN A 228 -3.53 -10.52 8.54
C ASN A 228 -4.91 -10.11 8.00
N LEU A 229 -5.86 -11.04 8.03
CA LEU A 229 -7.15 -10.93 7.36
C LEU A 229 -8.27 -10.97 8.40
N THR A 230 -8.86 -9.82 8.73
CA THR A 230 -9.96 -9.75 9.70
C THR A 230 -11.26 -9.30 9.04
N GLY A 231 -12.32 -10.10 9.12
CA GLY A 231 -13.62 -9.80 8.50
C GLY A 231 -13.63 -9.88 6.97
N VAL A 232 -12.63 -10.51 6.36
CA VAL A 232 -12.32 -10.39 4.92
C VAL A 232 -13.06 -11.43 4.09
N ARG A 233 -13.50 -11.02 2.90
CA ARG A 233 -13.82 -11.92 1.79
C ARG A 233 -12.69 -11.90 0.76
N LEU A 234 -11.86 -12.94 0.75
CA LEU A 234 -10.82 -13.14 -0.26
C LEU A 234 -11.36 -14.07 -1.36
N SER A 235 -11.38 -13.58 -2.59
CA SER A 235 -11.69 -14.38 -3.78
C SER A 235 -10.46 -14.49 -4.67
N ASN A 236 -9.99 -15.71 -4.87
CA ASN A 236 -8.90 -16.01 -5.80
C ASN A 236 -9.45 -16.81 -6.99
N ALA A 237 -9.37 -16.22 -8.18
CA ALA A 237 -9.58 -16.92 -9.45
C ALA A 237 -8.27 -17.10 -10.22
N GLY A 238 -7.20 -16.40 -9.82
CA GLY A 238 -5.89 -16.43 -10.46
C GLY A 238 -4.95 -17.46 -9.84
N LYS A 239 -3.65 -17.25 -10.04
CA LYS A 239 -2.59 -18.14 -9.56
C LYS A 239 -1.80 -17.51 -8.43
N ILE A 240 -1.63 -18.21 -7.33
CA ILE A 240 -0.72 -17.85 -6.24
C ILE A 240 0.35 -18.93 -6.14
N THR A 241 1.61 -18.53 -6.34
CA THR A 241 2.78 -19.40 -6.26
C THR A 241 3.72 -18.87 -5.20
N GLY A 242 4.08 -19.68 -4.22
CA GLY A 242 4.91 -19.26 -3.09
C GLY A 242 4.58 -19.98 -1.81
N ASN A 243 5.38 -19.80 -0.76
CA ASN A 243 4.94 -20.21 0.57
C ASN A 243 3.81 -19.30 1.04
N ILE A 244 2.87 -19.82 1.83
CA ILE A 244 1.80 -19.00 2.42
C ILE A 244 1.81 -19.03 3.95
N ASP A 245 1.59 -17.87 4.57
CA ASP A 245 1.30 -17.73 6.01
C ASP A 245 0.21 -16.67 6.23
N LEU A 246 -1.04 -17.13 6.32
CA LEU A 246 -2.21 -16.27 6.53
C LEU A 246 -2.71 -16.42 7.97
N ARG A 247 -2.97 -15.29 8.62
CA ARG A 247 -3.70 -15.22 9.89
C ARG A 247 -5.06 -14.62 9.63
N THR A 248 -6.12 -15.34 9.97
CA THR A 248 -7.49 -14.93 9.64
C THR A 248 -8.38 -14.85 10.88
N THR A 249 -9.21 -13.82 10.98
CA THR A 249 -10.29 -13.73 11.98
C THR A 249 -11.61 -13.45 11.27
N ASP A 250 -12.66 -14.23 11.55
CA ASP A 250 -14.02 -14.01 10.98
C ASP A 250 -14.03 -13.79 9.45
N SER A 251 -13.31 -14.64 8.70
CA SER A 251 -13.00 -14.41 7.29
C SER A 251 -13.40 -15.60 6.40
N SER A 252 -13.54 -15.33 5.11
CA SER A 252 -13.81 -16.35 4.08
C SER A 252 -12.83 -16.24 2.94
N ILE A 253 -12.33 -17.38 2.48
CA ILE A 253 -11.45 -17.54 1.32
C ILE A 253 -12.17 -18.43 0.30
N ASP A 254 -12.36 -17.94 -0.91
CA ASP A 254 -12.90 -18.69 -2.03
C ASP A 254 -11.84 -18.79 -3.14
N ASN A 255 -11.23 -19.97 -3.25
CA ASN A 255 -10.15 -20.26 -4.20
C ASN A 255 -10.65 -21.09 -5.40
N SER A 256 -11.11 -20.40 -6.44
CA SER A 256 -11.45 -21.02 -7.73
C SER A 256 -10.25 -21.16 -8.69
N GLY A 257 -9.14 -20.47 -8.39
CA GLY A 257 -7.90 -20.47 -9.16
C GLY A 257 -6.90 -21.56 -8.75
N GLU A 258 -5.63 -21.21 -8.59
CA GLU A 258 -4.57 -22.12 -8.14
C GLU A 258 -3.77 -21.49 -6.98
N MET A 259 -3.48 -22.27 -5.94
CA MET A 259 -2.57 -21.91 -4.84
C MET A 259 -1.53 -23.01 -4.67
N THR A 260 -0.25 -22.72 -4.89
CA THR A 260 0.82 -23.72 -4.84
C THR A 260 2.09 -23.23 -4.16
N GLY A 261 2.80 -24.12 -3.48
CA GLY A 261 4.08 -23.80 -2.87
C GLY A 261 4.71 -24.97 -2.12
N LYS A 262 5.81 -24.70 -1.42
CA LYS A 262 6.45 -25.70 -0.58
C LYS A 262 5.71 -25.84 0.74
N SER A 263 5.49 -24.74 1.45
CA SER A 263 4.75 -24.73 2.72
C SER A 263 3.55 -23.80 2.66
N GLY A 264 2.42 -24.27 3.18
CA GLY A 264 1.26 -23.42 3.42
C GLY A 264 0.80 -23.49 4.86
N LYS A 265 0.42 -22.33 5.42
CA LYS A 265 -0.17 -22.21 6.74
C LYS A 265 -1.28 -21.16 6.72
N ILE A 266 -2.46 -21.56 7.17
CA ILE A 266 -3.60 -20.67 7.42
C ILE A 266 -4.01 -20.87 8.87
N THR A 267 -3.68 -19.88 9.69
CA THR A 267 -4.06 -19.80 11.10
C THR A 267 -5.38 -19.05 11.19
N TYR A 268 -6.40 -19.63 11.84
CA TYR A 268 -7.69 -18.96 11.95
C TYR A 268 -8.23 -18.87 13.38
N ARG A 269 -8.97 -17.78 13.64
CA ARG A 269 -9.71 -17.48 14.86
C ARG A 269 -11.15 -17.11 14.51
N GLY A 270 -12.13 -17.52 15.32
CA GLY A 270 -13.54 -17.26 15.05
C GLY A 270 -14.05 -17.99 13.79
N ASN A 271 -14.98 -17.37 13.05
CA ASN A 271 -15.59 -18.00 11.90
C ASN A 271 -14.62 -18.03 10.71
N PHE A 272 -14.39 -19.21 10.14
CA PHE A 272 -13.57 -19.34 8.95
C PHE A 272 -14.22 -20.24 7.91
N TYR A 273 -14.33 -19.74 6.68
CA TYR A 273 -14.80 -20.50 5.53
C TYR A 273 -13.71 -20.57 4.46
N PHE A 274 -13.42 -21.77 3.97
CA PHE A 274 -12.47 -21.98 2.89
C PHE A 274 -13.11 -22.86 1.80
N ASN A 275 -13.14 -22.36 0.57
CA ASN A 275 -13.50 -23.11 -0.64
C ASN A 275 -12.28 -23.20 -1.57
N GLY A 276 -12.14 -24.30 -2.33
CA GLY A 276 -11.02 -24.48 -3.26
C GLY A 276 -9.86 -25.34 -2.76
N LYS A 277 -10.16 -26.38 -1.99
CA LYS A 277 -9.15 -27.32 -1.48
C LYS A 277 -8.39 -28.02 -2.60
N ASP A 278 -9.09 -28.50 -3.62
CA ASP A 278 -8.50 -29.23 -4.76
C ASP A 278 -7.58 -28.34 -5.61
N ASN A 279 -7.81 -27.03 -5.51
CA ASN A 279 -7.05 -25.96 -6.13
C ASN A 279 -5.85 -25.50 -5.29
N THR A 280 -5.59 -26.17 -4.16
CA THR A 280 -4.56 -25.79 -3.17
C THR A 280 -3.59 -26.94 -2.95
N LYS A 281 -2.31 -26.77 -3.35
CA LYS A 281 -1.30 -27.83 -3.28
C LYS A 281 -0.02 -27.34 -2.58
N TYR A 282 0.25 -27.91 -1.41
CA TYR A 282 1.48 -27.66 -0.64
C TYR A 282 2.11 -28.99 -0.21
N THR A 283 3.42 -28.99 0.05
CA THR A 283 4.15 -30.22 0.38
C THR A 283 4.01 -30.63 1.84
N ASN A 284 3.63 -29.72 2.74
CA ASN A 284 3.36 -30.04 4.14
C ASN A 284 1.94 -30.59 4.34
N SER A 285 1.77 -31.45 5.35
CA SER A 285 0.49 -32.11 5.68
C SER A 285 -0.55 -31.17 6.29
N ASP A 286 -0.11 -30.10 6.97
CA ASP A 286 -0.97 -29.26 7.82
C ASP A 286 -1.05 -27.83 7.28
N VAL A 287 -1.86 -27.63 6.23
CA VAL A 287 -2.08 -26.29 5.65
C VAL A 287 -3.00 -25.43 6.52
N PHE A 288 -3.89 -26.04 7.32
CA PHE A 288 -4.88 -25.32 8.13
C PHE A 288 -4.67 -25.59 9.62
N TRP A 289 -4.69 -24.53 10.43
CA TRP A 289 -4.48 -24.62 11.88
C TRP A 289 -5.44 -23.69 12.65
N SER A 290 -6.21 -24.24 13.59
CA SER A 290 -7.14 -23.48 14.45
C SER A 290 -6.48 -23.03 15.74
N VAL A 291 -6.71 -21.78 16.17
CA VAL A 291 -6.24 -21.25 17.46
C VAL A 291 -7.26 -21.46 18.58
N ASP A 292 -8.55 -21.58 18.24
CA ASP A 292 -9.61 -21.79 19.21
C ASP A 292 -9.89 -23.30 19.34
N ASP A 293 -9.74 -23.88 20.54
CA ASP A 293 -10.08 -25.30 20.83
C ASP A 293 -11.56 -25.65 20.53
N HIS A 294 -12.39 -24.64 20.27
CA HIS A 294 -13.81 -24.76 19.92
C HIS A 294 -14.02 -24.33 18.47
N SER A 295 -13.45 -25.08 17.54
CA SER A 295 -13.83 -24.99 16.14
C SER A 295 -15.33 -25.25 16.02
N ILE A 296 -16.12 -24.23 15.68
CA ILE A 296 -17.50 -24.40 15.21
C ILE A 296 -17.42 -24.98 13.80
N PHE A 297 -17.01 -26.25 13.72
CA PHE A 297 -17.40 -27.14 12.63
C PHE A 297 -18.77 -27.78 12.96
N ASP A 298 -19.62 -27.06 13.69
CA ASP A 298 -20.95 -27.52 14.12
C ASP A 298 -22.06 -26.98 13.21
N THR A 299 -21.90 -27.26 11.91
CA THR A 299 -23.03 -27.33 10.96
C THR A 299 -23.00 -28.67 10.25
N GLY A 300 -22.99 -29.77 11.02
CA GLY A 300 -23.30 -31.10 10.49
C GLY A 300 -22.38 -31.66 9.40
N LEU A 301 -21.23 -31.02 9.11
CA LEU A 301 -20.19 -31.56 8.25
C LEU A 301 -19.04 -32.03 9.13
N LYS A 302 -19.20 -33.26 9.61
CA LYS A 302 -18.13 -34.02 10.25
C LYS A 302 -17.01 -34.23 9.23
N THR A 303 -15.77 -34.00 9.67
CA THR A 303 -14.51 -34.39 9.00
C THR A 303 -14.06 -33.44 7.89
N VAL A 304 -12.83 -32.92 8.00
CA VAL A 304 -12.03 -32.60 6.80
C VAL A 304 -11.77 -33.94 6.12
N THR A 305 -12.70 -34.38 5.27
CA THR A 305 -12.43 -35.50 4.37
C THR A 305 -11.44 -34.99 3.33
N ILE A 306 -10.27 -35.63 3.32
CA ILE A 306 -9.40 -35.70 2.16
C ILE A 306 -10.14 -36.61 1.18
N GLU A 307 -10.78 -36.01 0.19
CA GLU A 307 -10.86 -36.59 -1.15
C GLU A 307 -9.88 -35.81 -2.03
#